data_AF-A0A835LDS3-F1
#
_entry.id   AF-A0A835LDS3-F1
#
_cell.length_a   1.000
_cell.length_b   1.000
_cell.length_c   1.000
_cell.angle_alpha   90.00
_cell.angle_beta   90.00
_cell.angle_gamma   90.00
#
_symmetry.space_group_name_H-M   'P 1'
#
loop_
_entity.id
_entity.type
_entity.pdbx_description
1 polymer ?
#
loop_
_entity_poly.entity_id
_entity_poly.type
_entity_poly.pdbx_seq_one_letter_code
_entity_poly.pdbx_strand_id
1 'polypeptide(L)'
;MMISGVVYSLGDWIAQCVEGKPLFDFDRTRMFRSGLVGFSLHGSLSHYYYQPHRFFALRALFPFEDWWVVPIKVVFDQTARAALWNSIYFVVLRLLRFESLASISSELKATFLPMLCVRIFMWFRFLHLLILLFTANFLTICSLRSPVT
;
A
#
# COMPACT_ATOMS: atom_id res chain seq x y z
N MET A 1 -4.85 -10.63 -9.84
CA MET A 1 -3.77 -10.50 -10.85
C MET A 1 -3.96 -9.30 -11.75
N MET A 2 -5.06 -9.20 -12.50
CA MET A 2 -5.30 -8.09 -13.42
C MET A 2 -5.44 -6.73 -12.70
N ILE A 3 -6.19 -6.70 -11.59
CA ILE A 3 -6.43 -5.48 -10.80
C ILE A 3 -5.13 -4.87 -10.26
N SER A 4 -4.18 -5.68 -9.79
CA SER A 4 -2.91 -5.18 -9.26
C SER A 4 -2.02 -4.59 -10.35
N GLY A 5 -2.04 -5.15 -11.57
CA GLY A 5 -1.36 -4.54 -12.72
C GLY A 5 -1.93 -3.15 -13.05
N VAL A 6 -3.26 -3.03 -13.08
CA VAL A 6 -3.94 -1.74 -13.33
C VAL A 6 -3.63 -0.72 -12.25
N VAL A 7 -3.69 -1.09 -10.97
CA VAL A 7 -3.40 -0.17 -9.85
C VAL A 7 -1.98 0.36 -9.90
N TYR A 8 -0.99 -0.49 -10.23
CA TYR A 8 0.39 -0.04 -10.34
C TYR A 8 0.62 0.86 -11.56
N SER A 9 -0.02 0.58 -12.70
CA SER A 9 0.02 1.47 -13.88
C SER A 9 -0.61 2.83 -13.60
N LEU A 10 -1.80 2.85 -12.98
CA LEU A 10 -2.48 4.10 -12.61
C LEU A 10 -1.71 4.89 -11.54
N GLY A 11 -1.15 4.20 -10.55
CA GLY A 11 -0.31 4.84 -9.53
C GLY A 11 0.92 5.50 -10.13
N ASP A 12 1.59 4.83 -11.08
CA ASP A 12 2.74 5.39 -11.79
C ASP A 12 2.33 6.62 -12.64
N TRP A 13 1.19 6.55 -13.32
CA TRP A 13 0.65 7.66 -14.10
C TRP A 13 0.32 8.88 -13.22
N ILE A 14 -0.33 8.67 -12.07
CA ILE A 14 -0.62 9.75 -11.10
C ILE A 14 0.69 10.35 -10.57
N ALA A 15 1.69 9.53 -10.25
CA ALA A 15 2.99 10.02 -9.79
C ALA A 15 3.66 10.93 -10.82
N GLN A 16 3.61 10.56 -12.12
CA GLN A 16 4.14 11.40 -13.20
C GLN A 16 3.40 12.74 -13.32
N CYS A 17 2.10 12.76 -13.05
CA CYS A 17 1.31 14.01 -13.04
C CYS A 17 1.70 14.92 -11.85
N VAL A 18 1.97 14.33 -10.68
CA VAL A 18 2.45 15.05 -9.49
C VAL A 18 3.87 15.59 -9.68
N GLU A 19 4.71 14.89 -10.44
CA GLU A 19 6.04 15.36 -10.86
C GLU A 19 5.98 16.52 -11.89
N GLY A 20 4.77 16.93 -12.32
CA GLY A 20 4.55 18.08 -13.20
C GLY A 20 4.51 17.75 -14.69
N LYS A 21 4.48 16.48 -15.09
CA LYS A 21 4.30 16.11 -16.49
C LYS A 21 2.85 16.35 -16.94
N PRO A 22 2.62 16.80 -18.19
CA PRO A 22 1.28 16.95 -18.71
C PRO A 22 0.56 15.59 -18.79
N LEU A 23 -0.76 15.58 -18.56
CA LEU A 23 -1.59 14.36 -18.46
C LEU A 23 -1.41 13.35 -19.60
N PHE A 24 -1.09 13.84 -20.80
CA PHE A 24 -0.95 13.03 -22.02
C PHE A 24 0.51 12.77 -22.44
N ASP A 25 1.49 13.38 -21.78
CA ASP A 25 2.92 13.23 -22.08
C ASP A 25 3.64 12.47 -20.96
N PHE A 26 3.21 11.23 -20.78
CA PHE A 26 3.72 10.32 -19.77
C PHE A 26 4.63 9.25 -20.38
N ASP A 27 5.60 8.81 -19.59
CA ASP A 27 6.49 7.71 -19.93
C ASP A 27 5.73 6.38 -19.86
N ARG A 28 5.29 5.92 -21.03
CA ARG A 28 4.56 4.66 -21.23
C ARG A 28 5.41 3.46 -20.86
N THR A 29 6.72 3.52 -21.07
CA THR A 29 7.65 2.43 -20.75
C THR A 29 7.79 2.26 -19.24
N ARG A 30 7.88 3.36 -18.49
CA ARG A 30 7.86 3.35 -17.03
C ARG A 30 6.53 2.81 -16.49
N MET A 31 5.40 3.31 -17.01
CA MET A 31 4.08 2.86 -16.62
C MET A 31 3.87 1.36 -16.90
N PHE A 32 4.30 0.88 -18.07
CA PHE A 32 4.21 -0.53 -18.45
C PHE A 32 5.06 -1.43 -17.53
N ARG A 33 6.30 -1.01 -17.22
CA ARG A 33 7.17 -1.74 -16.28
C ARG A 33 6.53 -1.82 -14.89
N SER A 34 6.01 -0.70 -14.37
CA SER A 34 5.28 -0.65 -13.09
C SER A 34 4.07 -1.58 -13.11
N GLY A 35 3.27 -1.57 -14.18
CA GLY A 35 2.14 -2.48 -14.38
C GLY A 35 2.54 -3.95 -14.42
N LEU A 36 3.67 -4.29 -15.06
CA LEU A 36 4.20 -5.66 -15.11
C LEU A 36 4.62 -6.15 -13.72
N VAL A 37 5.28 -5.29 -12.91
CA VAL A 37 5.61 -5.62 -11.51
C VAL A 37 4.33 -5.85 -10.70
N GLY A 38 3.32 -4.99 -10.87
CA GLY A 38 2.02 -5.10 -10.20
C GLY A 38 1.25 -6.37 -10.58
N PHE A 39 1.27 -6.74 -11.86
CA PHE A 39 0.58 -7.92 -12.39
C PHE A 39 1.26 -9.22 -11.97
N SER A 40 2.57 -9.32 -12.24
CA SER A 40 3.34 -10.56 -12.12
C SER A 40 3.81 -10.86 -10.71
N LEU A 41 4.08 -9.84 -9.89
CA LEU A 41 4.59 -10.02 -8.54
C LEU A 41 3.57 -9.58 -7.50
N HIS A 42 3.14 -8.30 -7.50
CA HIS A 42 2.27 -7.82 -6.44
C HIS A 42 0.95 -8.59 -6.36
N GLY A 43 0.32 -8.86 -7.51
CA GLY A 43 -0.88 -9.67 -7.57
C GLY A 43 -0.65 -11.09 -7.09
N SER A 44 0.27 -11.81 -7.73
CA SER A 44 0.46 -13.26 -7.52
C SER A 44 0.94 -13.57 -6.11
N LEU A 45 1.97 -12.85 -5.63
CA LEU A 45 2.52 -13.04 -4.30
C LEU A 45 1.57 -12.54 -3.21
N SER A 46 0.80 -11.45 -3.43
CA SER A 46 -0.16 -11.01 -2.41
C SER A 46 -1.30 -12.00 -2.25
N HIS A 47 -1.82 -12.59 -3.33
CA HIS A 47 -2.83 -13.65 -3.18
C HIS A 47 -2.24 -14.92 -2.54
N TYR A 48 -0.96 -15.23 -2.77
CA TYR A 48 -0.28 -16.31 -2.06
C TYR A 48 -0.09 -16.00 -0.57
N TYR A 49 0.10 -14.73 -0.23
CA TYR A 49 0.18 -14.24 1.14
C TYR A 49 -1.20 -14.29 1.84
N TYR A 50 -2.27 -13.90 1.15
CA TYR A 50 -3.65 -13.86 1.68
C TYR A 50 -4.41 -15.19 1.56
N GLN A 51 -3.82 -16.21 0.96
CA GLN A 51 -4.44 -17.53 0.84
C GLN A 51 -4.77 -18.09 2.24
N PRO A 52 -5.95 -18.75 2.41
CA PRO A 52 -6.42 -19.23 3.71
C PRO A 52 -5.41 -20.13 4.45
N HIS A 53 -4.62 -20.91 3.70
CA HIS A 53 -3.62 -21.82 4.26
C HIS A 53 -2.36 -21.12 4.80
N ARG A 54 -2.10 -19.84 4.45
CA ARG A 54 -0.93 -19.06 4.92
C ARG A 54 -1.25 -18.00 5.98
N PHE A 55 -2.54 -17.81 6.30
CA PHE A 55 -2.95 -17.33 7.62
C PHE A 55 -2.34 -18.20 8.75
N PHE A 56 -1.98 -19.45 8.43
CA PHE A 56 -1.27 -20.37 9.30
C PHE A 56 0.13 -19.90 9.73
N ALA A 57 0.87 -19.15 8.90
CA ALA A 57 2.20 -18.67 9.31
C ALA A 57 2.10 -17.63 10.43
N LEU A 58 1.07 -16.78 10.40
CA LEU A 58 0.77 -15.85 11.50
C LEU A 58 0.08 -16.57 12.67
N ARG A 59 -0.73 -17.61 12.45
CA ARG A 59 -1.33 -18.45 13.52
C ARG A 59 -0.31 -19.33 14.25
N ALA A 60 0.77 -19.72 13.57
CA ALA A 60 1.90 -20.44 14.16
C ALA A 60 2.82 -19.51 14.98
N LEU A 61 2.87 -18.22 14.65
CA LEU A 61 3.62 -17.19 15.38
C LEU A 61 2.79 -16.47 16.46
N PHE A 62 1.48 -16.34 16.28
CA PHE A 62 0.52 -15.70 17.18
C PHE A 62 -0.77 -16.55 17.26
N PRO A 63 -0.83 -17.53 18.18
CA PRO A 63 -2.00 -18.39 18.39
C PRO A 63 -3.07 -17.69 19.25
N PHE A 64 -3.40 -16.44 18.93
CA PHE A 64 -4.34 -15.64 19.70
C PHE A 64 -5.50 -15.17 18.80
N GLU A 65 -6.73 -15.46 19.19
CA GLU A 65 -7.97 -15.02 18.51
C GLU A 65 -8.55 -13.74 19.16
N ASP A 66 -7.80 -13.14 20.09
CA ASP A 66 -8.24 -11.95 20.82
C ASP A 66 -8.21 -10.69 19.95
N TRP A 67 -9.10 -9.75 20.23
CA TRP A 67 -9.25 -8.51 19.45
C TRP A 67 -7.95 -7.67 19.33
N TRP A 68 -7.05 -7.79 20.32
CA TRP A 68 -5.75 -7.09 20.36
C TRP A 68 -4.77 -7.54 19.27
N VAL A 69 -4.99 -8.66 18.59
CA VAL A 69 -4.15 -9.09 17.46
C VAL A 69 -4.35 -8.20 16.22
N VAL A 70 -5.49 -7.52 16.12
CA VAL A 70 -5.81 -6.61 15.02
C VAL A 70 -4.82 -5.44 14.95
N PRO A 71 -4.62 -4.63 16.02
CA PRO A 71 -3.64 -3.54 15.96
C PRO A 71 -2.20 -4.03 15.75
N ILE A 72 -1.80 -5.17 16.32
CA ILE A 72 -0.48 -5.76 16.09
C ILE A 72 -0.28 -6.12 14.61
N LYS A 73 -1.29 -6.75 14.01
CA LYS A 73 -1.29 -7.07 12.58
C LYS A 73 -1.23 -5.82 11.71
N VAL A 74 -1.96 -4.77 12.09
CA VAL A 74 -1.90 -3.48 11.40
C VAL A 74 -0.48 -2.90 11.46
N VAL A 75 0.16 -2.86 12.62
CA VAL A 75 1.54 -2.39 12.75
C VAL A 75 2.50 -3.23 11.92
N PHE A 76 2.36 -4.55 11.93
CA PHE A 76 3.18 -5.46 11.14
C PHE A 76 2.99 -5.24 9.62
N ASP A 77 1.74 -5.07 9.17
CA ASP A 77 1.42 -4.82 7.77
C ASP A 77 1.92 -3.45 7.31
N GLN A 78 1.89 -2.44 8.18
CA GLN A 78 2.42 -1.10 7.90
C GLN A 78 3.96 -1.04 7.90
N THR A 79 4.64 -1.99 8.56
CA THR A 79 6.11 -1.98 8.73
C THR A 79 6.77 -3.09 7.91
N ALA A 80 6.74 -4.34 8.37
CA ALA A 80 7.46 -5.46 7.80
C ALA A 80 6.96 -5.81 6.39
N ARG A 81 5.64 -5.84 6.19
CA ARG A 81 5.07 -6.11 4.87
C ARG A 81 5.35 -4.97 3.88
N ALA A 82 5.18 -3.73 4.32
CA ALA A 82 5.49 -2.55 3.50
C ALA A 82 6.97 -2.53 3.09
N ALA A 83 7.87 -2.81 4.04
CA ALA A 83 9.30 -2.90 3.82
C ALA A 83 9.64 -3.95 2.76
N LEU A 84 9.11 -5.17 2.92
CA LEU A 84 9.32 -6.27 2.00
C LEU A 84 8.87 -5.91 0.57
N TRP A 85 7.66 -5.37 0.44
CA TRP A 85 7.10 -5.04 -0.87
C TRP A 85 7.79 -3.88 -1.56
N ASN A 86 8.17 -2.83 -0.83
CA ASN A 86 8.96 -1.75 -1.41
C ASN A 86 10.30 -2.30 -1.93
N SER A 87 10.96 -3.15 -1.14
CA SER A 87 12.25 -3.73 -1.52
C SER A 87 12.14 -4.57 -2.80
N ILE A 88 11.12 -5.44 -2.88
CA ILE A 88 10.83 -6.23 -4.09
C ILE A 88 10.53 -5.33 -5.28
N TYR A 89 9.70 -4.30 -5.10
CA TYR A 89 9.34 -3.36 -6.16
C TYR A 89 10.57 -2.66 -6.73
N PHE A 90 11.46 -2.13 -5.87
CA PHE A 90 12.69 -1.46 -6.31
C PHE A 90 13.64 -2.40 -7.07
N VAL A 91 13.84 -3.62 -6.55
CA VAL A 91 14.71 -4.62 -7.19
C VAL A 91 14.18 -4.97 -8.58
N VAL A 92 12.89 -5.22 -8.72
CA VAL A 92 12.30 -5.68 -9.99
C VAL A 92 12.20 -4.55 -11.00
N LEU A 93 11.80 -3.35 -10.57
CA LEU A 93 11.72 -2.19 -11.45
C LEU A 93 13.10 -1.85 -12.05
N ARG A 94 14.18 -2.04 -11.30
CA ARG A 94 15.54 -1.80 -11.79
C ARG A 94 16.14 -2.96 -12.58
N LEU A 95 15.77 -4.21 -12.29
CA LEU A 95 16.03 -5.32 -13.22
C LEU A 95 15.43 -5.03 -14.60
N LEU A 96 14.21 -4.51 -14.64
CA LEU A 96 13.54 -4.07 -15.87
C LEU A 96 14.21 -2.85 -16.54
N ARG A 97 15.10 -2.12 -15.83
CA ARG A 97 15.89 -0.98 -16.32
C ARG A 97 17.36 -1.33 -16.65
N PHE A 98 17.82 -2.56 -16.36
CA PHE A 98 19.22 -2.99 -16.51
C PHE A 98 20.25 -2.11 -15.75
N GLU A 99 19.89 -1.57 -14.59
CA GLU A 99 20.78 -0.74 -13.75
C GLU A 99 21.52 -1.57 -12.67
N SER A 100 22.67 -1.08 -12.19
CA SER A 100 23.52 -1.83 -11.24
C SER A 100 22.96 -1.88 -9.80
N LEU A 101 23.02 -3.06 -9.17
CA LEU A 101 22.47 -3.35 -7.83
C LEU A 101 23.13 -2.55 -6.68
N ALA A 102 24.39 -2.14 -6.83
CA ALA A 102 25.14 -1.45 -5.78
C ALA A 102 24.57 -0.06 -5.47
N SER A 103 24.19 0.71 -6.50
CA SER A 103 23.56 2.03 -6.36
C SER A 103 22.14 1.96 -5.76
N ILE A 104 21.48 0.80 -5.85
CA ILE A 104 20.14 0.57 -5.30
C ILE A 104 20.19 0.51 -3.77
N SER A 105 21.20 -0.15 -3.23
CA SER A 105 21.27 -0.35 -1.77
C SER A 105 21.42 0.97 -1.01
N SER A 106 22.13 1.94 -1.58
CA SER A 106 22.29 3.28 -1.01
C SER A 106 21.02 4.11 -1.17
N GLU A 107 20.38 4.07 -2.34
CA GLU A 107 19.14 4.82 -2.61
C GLU A 107 17.92 4.25 -1.84
N LEU A 108 17.84 2.92 -1.73
CA LEU A 108 16.85 2.25 -0.89
C LEU A 108 17.04 2.68 0.56
N LYS A 109 18.26 2.61 1.12
CA LYS A 109 18.53 3.06 2.49
C LYS A 109 18.16 4.53 2.72
N ALA A 110 18.42 5.40 1.73
CA ALA A 110 18.06 6.81 1.79
C ALA A 110 16.54 7.05 1.75
N THR A 111 15.81 6.27 0.96
CA THR A 111 14.38 6.54 0.65
C THR A 111 13.42 5.66 1.47
N PHE A 112 13.91 4.57 2.07
CA PHE A 112 13.12 3.58 2.80
C PHE A 112 12.41 4.16 4.03
N LEU A 113 13.12 4.92 4.85
CA LEU A 113 12.54 5.59 6.02
C LEU A 113 11.50 6.65 5.62
N PRO A 114 11.78 7.57 4.66
CA PRO A 114 10.77 8.46 4.11
C PRO A 114 9.51 7.73 3.61
N MET A 115 9.67 6.64 2.87
CA MET A 115 8.53 5.86 2.34
C MET A 115 7.71 5.15 3.42
N LEU A 116 8.34 4.67 4.50
CA LEU A 116 7.63 4.12 5.64
C LEU A 116 6.89 5.23 6.41
N CYS A 117 7.53 6.37 6.61
CA CYS A 117 6.94 7.51 7.30
C CYS A 117 5.71 8.06 6.54
N VAL A 118 5.82 8.27 5.22
CA VAL A 118 4.71 8.70 4.37
C VAL A 118 3.53 7.73 4.44
N ARG A 119 3.80 6.41 4.46
CA ARG A 119 2.76 5.38 4.53
C ARG A 119 2.04 5.39 5.87
N ILE A 120 2.79 5.49 6.97
CA ILE A 120 2.24 5.60 8.32
C ILE A 120 1.41 6.89 8.44
N PHE A 121 1.94 8.03 7.99
CA PHE A 121 1.20 9.30 7.98
C PHE A 121 -0.06 9.24 7.14
N MET A 122 0.01 8.71 5.92
CA MET A 122 -1.14 8.56 5.03
C MET A 122 -2.23 7.68 5.67
N TRP A 123 -1.84 6.56 6.30
CA TRP A 123 -2.76 5.69 7.01
C TRP A 123 -3.43 6.39 8.19
N PHE A 124 -2.67 7.11 9.01
CA PHE A 124 -3.23 7.92 10.10
C PHE A 124 -4.22 8.97 9.59
N ARG A 125 -3.95 9.61 8.44
CA ARG A 125 -4.90 10.58 7.85
C ARG A 125 -6.19 9.93 7.37
N PHE A 126 -6.11 8.76 6.73
CA PHE A 126 -7.31 8.02 6.32
C PHE A 126 -8.14 7.54 7.51
N LEU A 127 -7.49 7.06 8.57
CA LEU A 127 -8.18 6.65 9.80
C LEU A 127 -8.93 7.83 10.44
N HIS A 128 -8.29 9.00 10.55
CA HIS A 128 -8.95 10.20 11.06
C HIS A 128 -10.14 10.63 10.19
N LEU A 129 -10.03 10.54 8.86
CA LEU A 129 -11.12 10.87 7.94
C LEU A 129 -12.32 9.93 8.13
N LEU A 130 -12.07 8.62 8.28
CA LEU A 130 -13.11 7.62 8.53
C LEU A 130 -13.81 7.85 9.87
N ILE A 131 -13.05 8.18 10.92
CA ILE A 131 -13.60 8.52 12.24
C ILE A 131 -14.49 9.76 12.12
N LEU A 132 -14.00 10.83 11.48
CA LEU A 132 -14.78 12.06 11.24
C LEU A 132 -16.08 11.79 10.48
N LEU A 133 -16.04 11.00 9.40
CA LEU A 133 -17.22 10.62 8.63
C LEU A 133 -18.21 9.79 9.45
N PHE A 134 -17.71 8.89 10.29
CA PHE A 134 -18.54 8.08 11.17
C PHE A 134 -19.20 8.95 12.25
N THR A 135 -18.45 9.85 12.88
CA THR A 135 -18.98 10.79 13.87
C THR A 135 -19.97 11.77 13.26
N ALA A 136 -19.72 12.30 12.06
CA ALA A 136 -20.64 13.19 11.35
C ALA A 136 -21.96 12.49 11.00
N ASN A 137 -21.91 11.25 10.50
CA ASN A 137 -23.11 10.45 10.24
C ASN A 137 -23.86 10.11 11.55
N PHE A 138 -23.15 9.75 12.62
CA PHE A 138 -23.77 9.47 13.91
C PHE A 138 -24.49 10.70 14.49
N LEU A 139 -23.85 11.88 14.44
CA LEU A 139 -24.46 13.14 14.87
C LEU A 139 -25.67 13.53 14.00
N THR A 140 -25.62 13.26 12.69
CA THR A 140 -26.73 13.51 11.76
C THR A 140 -27.92 12.60 12.10
N ILE A 141 -27.68 11.32 12.38
CA ILE A 141 -28.72 10.37 12.81
C ILE A 141 -29.32 10.76 14.17
N CYS A 142 -28.48 11.20 15.13
CA CYS A 142 -28.97 11.69 16.42
C CYS A 142 -29.80 12.98 16.29
N SER A 143 -29.41 13.90 15.40
CA SER A 143 -30.14 15.14 15.10
C SER A 143 -31.51 14.87 14.49
N LEU A 144 -31.59 13.93 13.53
CA LEU A 144 -32.84 13.50 12.90
C LEU A 144 -33.78 12.74 13.84
N ARG A 145 -33.28 12.28 15.00
CA ARG A 145 -34.05 11.56 16.02
C ARG A 145 -34.48 12.44 17.20
N SER A 146 -34.23 13.75 17.13
CA SER A 146 -34.81 14.73 18.06
C SER A 146 -36.34 14.67 17.97
N PRO A 147 -37.08 14.28 19.03
CA PRO A 147 -38.53 14.37 19.00
C PRO A 147 -38.93 15.83 18.88
N VAL A 148 -39.72 16.15 17.86
CA VAL A 148 -40.49 17.39 17.79
C VAL A 148 -41.47 17.34 18.96
N THR A 149 -41.15 18.07 20.03
CA THR A 149 -42.08 18.39 21.12
C THR A 149 -43.13 19.38 20.63
#